data_AF-A0A2H9STL5-F1
#
_entry.id   AF-A0A2H9STL5-F1
#
_cell.length_a   1.000
_cell.length_b   1.000
_cell.length_c   1.000
_cell.angle_alpha   90.00
_cell.angle_beta   90.00
_cell.angle_gamma   90.00
#
_symmetry.space_group_name_H-M   'P 1'
#
loop_
_entity.id
_entity.type
_entity.pdbx_description
1 polymer ?
#
loop_
_entity_poly.entity_id
_entity_poly.type
_entity_poly.pdbx_seq_one_letter_code
_entity_poly.pdbx_strand_id
1 'polypeptide(L)'
;MAFEKVQSECLEEYIQRLIQLESEELTAQASQLNSQELVHAIALLGERRIPNWQEKTQAIIKGLRTRQAIEQASQALNIAQVLDLLSHREILETKEIWKLSPLFVGMRPSVFREILSQANPEQLQTLKQEGITEPLQHHITILTEDILDEIDELFRQSFYLEMELNALDTKTTSPVETRQFLERIEHASQKAESTLATLNTLLEATWNTSRIDLIEKLTYAKTSLLKIVNQLGHAEDEQNALSGIHAKLAHHFERIFEQEAVSTSLEKFRDDTPAIEALTHFSIWYLLDYWELGLLPEIATRAELNLDPEFYSEKECLAFREYLFNQVTQNLEKYGLKTVQDLKKNKIFSKRALYDYLKQQRSLME
;
A
#
# COMPACT_ATOMS: atom_id res chain seq x y z
N MET A 1 -23.87 -34.08 31.37
CA MET A 1 -23.56 -34.70 30.07
C MET A 1 -22.13 -34.34 29.75
N ALA A 2 -21.24 -35.33 29.85
CA ALA A 2 -19.84 -35.17 29.53
C ALA A 2 -19.70 -35.14 28.00
N PHE A 3 -19.05 -34.11 27.47
CA PHE A 3 -18.65 -34.07 26.07
C PHE A 3 -17.53 -35.09 25.88
N GLU A 4 -17.85 -36.23 25.25
CA GLU A 4 -16.88 -37.24 24.85
C GLU A 4 -15.91 -36.64 23.83
N LYS A 5 -14.67 -36.48 24.26
CA LYS A 5 -13.51 -36.05 23.48
C LYS A 5 -12.98 -37.14 22.51
N VAL A 6 -13.85 -38.05 22.04
CA VAL A 6 -13.46 -39.36 21.47
C VAL A 6 -13.61 -39.44 19.93
N GLN A 7 -14.06 -38.40 19.22
CA GLN A 7 -14.34 -38.52 17.76
C GLN A 7 -13.36 -37.81 16.80
N SER A 8 -12.47 -36.94 17.28
CA SER A 8 -11.61 -36.12 16.41
C SER A 8 -10.49 -36.93 15.74
N GLU A 9 -9.76 -37.76 16.51
CA GLU A 9 -8.62 -38.52 15.98
C GLU A 9 -9.07 -39.61 15.01
N CYS A 10 -10.21 -40.25 15.26
CA CYS A 10 -10.77 -41.27 14.37
C CYS A 10 -11.26 -40.68 13.03
N LEU A 11 -11.83 -39.47 13.06
CA LEU A 11 -12.25 -38.76 11.85
C LEU A 11 -11.04 -38.34 11.01
N GLU A 12 -10.02 -37.76 11.62
CA GLU A 12 -8.82 -37.32 10.90
C GLU A 12 -8.09 -38.50 10.26
N GLU A 13 -7.89 -39.62 10.98
CA GLU A 13 -7.29 -40.84 10.42
C GLU A 13 -8.13 -41.43 9.28
N TYR A 14 -9.46 -41.45 9.41
CA TYR A 14 -10.36 -41.92 8.37
C TYR A 14 -10.24 -41.07 7.10
N ILE A 15 -10.29 -39.75 7.25
CA ILE A 15 -10.18 -38.82 6.12
C ILE A 15 -8.79 -38.87 5.49
N GLN A 16 -7.72 -39.02 6.28
CA GLN A 16 -6.37 -39.20 5.75
C GLN A 16 -6.22 -40.48 4.92
N ARG A 17 -6.91 -41.57 5.28
CA ARG A 17 -6.96 -42.78 4.45
C ARG A 17 -7.79 -42.56 3.19
N LEU A 18 -8.93 -41.88 3.31
CA LEU A 18 -9.82 -41.60 2.19
C LEU A 18 -9.15 -40.73 1.13
N ILE A 19 -8.42 -39.69 1.53
CA ILE A 19 -7.69 -38.83 0.60
C ILE A 19 -6.43 -39.50 0.03
N GLN A 20 -6.01 -40.68 0.49
CA GLN A 20 -4.94 -41.46 -0.14
C GLN A 20 -5.44 -42.35 -1.29
N LEU A 21 -6.75 -42.53 -1.42
CA LEU A 21 -7.36 -43.29 -2.52
C LEU A 21 -7.06 -42.65 -3.88
N GLU A 22 -7.17 -43.46 -4.93
CA GLU A 22 -7.09 -42.99 -6.32
C GLU A 22 -8.34 -42.17 -6.68
N SER A 23 -8.20 -41.29 -7.67
CA SER A 23 -9.22 -40.30 -8.04
C SER A 23 -10.58 -40.93 -8.42
N GLU A 24 -10.59 -42.11 -9.04
CA GLU A 24 -11.83 -42.81 -9.39
C GLU A 24 -12.56 -43.32 -8.14
N GLU A 25 -11.84 -43.93 -7.21
CA GLU A 25 -12.38 -44.43 -5.94
C GLU A 25 -12.87 -43.27 -5.06
N LEU A 26 -12.09 -42.18 -5.02
CA LEU A 26 -12.44 -40.97 -4.28
C LEU A 26 -13.73 -40.33 -4.85
N THR A 27 -13.88 -40.32 -6.18
CA THR A 27 -15.11 -39.85 -6.85
C THR A 27 -16.32 -40.70 -6.44
N ALA A 28 -16.16 -42.03 -6.35
CA ALA A 28 -17.25 -42.92 -5.96
C ALA A 28 -17.66 -42.72 -4.49
N GLN A 29 -16.68 -42.56 -3.60
CA GLN A 29 -16.93 -42.40 -2.16
C GLN A 29 -17.41 -41.01 -1.76
N ALA A 30 -17.09 -39.96 -2.52
CA ALA A 30 -17.46 -38.58 -2.17
C ALA A 30 -18.97 -38.39 -1.95
N SER A 31 -19.81 -39.13 -2.67
CA SER A 31 -21.28 -39.07 -2.51
C SER A 31 -21.80 -39.64 -1.18
N GLN A 32 -20.98 -40.41 -0.45
CA GLN A 32 -21.32 -41.07 0.81
C GLN A 32 -20.85 -40.29 2.03
N LEU A 33 -20.01 -39.27 1.84
CA LEU A 33 -19.49 -38.45 2.93
C LEU A 33 -20.60 -37.62 3.55
N ASN A 34 -20.64 -37.60 4.89
CA ASN A 34 -21.46 -36.63 5.60
C ASN A 34 -20.83 -35.23 5.55
N SER A 35 -21.56 -34.20 5.98
CA SER A 35 -21.11 -32.80 5.89
C SER A 35 -19.81 -32.53 6.65
N GLN A 36 -19.61 -33.14 7.82
CA GLN A 36 -18.39 -32.93 8.61
C GLN A 36 -17.18 -33.59 7.96
N GLU A 37 -17.34 -34.82 7.48
CA GLU A 37 -16.31 -35.56 6.74
C GLU A 37 -15.89 -34.82 5.47
N LEU A 38 -16.86 -34.31 4.71
CA LEU A 38 -16.63 -33.58 3.47
C LEU A 38 -15.85 -32.28 3.70
N VAL A 39 -16.28 -31.47 4.68
CA VAL A 39 -15.59 -30.23 5.05
C VAL A 39 -14.16 -30.52 5.51
N HIS A 40 -13.96 -31.56 6.31
CA HIS A 40 -12.63 -31.94 6.79
C HIS A 40 -11.73 -32.45 5.66
N ALA A 41 -12.27 -33.27 4.75
CA ALA A 41 -11.54 -33.77 3.58
C ALA A 41 -11.04 -32.64 2.68
N ILE A 42 -11.92 -31.69 2.33
CA ILE A 42 -11.56 -30.54 1.50
C ILE A 42 -10.52 -29.64 2.19
N ALA A 43 -10.66 -29.41 3.50
CA ALA A 43 -9.73 -28.58 4.26
C ALA A 43 -8.32 -29.20 4.38
N LEU A 44 -8.21 -30.54 4.37
CA LEU A 44 -6.93 -31.24 4.36
C LEU A 44 -6.25 -31.20 2.98
N LEU A 45 -7.02 -31.12 1.89
CA LEU A 45 -6.54 -31.03 0.50
C LEU A 45 -6.01 -29.63 0.10
N GLY A 46 -5.49 -28.87 1.05
CA GLY A 46 -4.92 -27.54 0.79
C GLY A 46 -3.60 -27.59 0.04
N GLU A 47 -3.31 -26.50 -0.69
CA GLU A 47 -2.00 -26.27 -1.29
C GLU A 47 -0.90 -26.49 -0.23
N ARG A 48 0.16 -27.23 -0.60
CA ARG A 48 1.31 -27.58 0.25
C ARG A 48 1.08 -28.66 1.32
N ARG A 49 -0.15 -29.17 1.49
CA ARG A 49 -0.43 -30.24 2.47
C ARG A 49 -0.35 -31.64 1.86
N ILE A 50 -0.82 -31.79 0.62
CA ILE A 50 -0.95 -33.10 -0.03
C ILE A 50 -0.46 -33.00 -1.49
N PRO A 51 0.39 -33.94 -1.96
CA PRO A 51 0.72 -34.06 -3.38
C PRO A 51 -0.54 -34.36 -4.21
N ASN A 52 -0.66 -33.76 -5.40
CA ASN A 52 -1.82 -33.92 -6.30
C ASN A 52 -3.16 -33.47 -5.67
N TRP A 53 -3.12 -32.46 -4.80
CA TRP A 53 -4.32 -31.94 -4.15
C TRP A 53 -5.39 -31.46 -5.14
N GLN A 54 -4.99 -30.95 -6.31
CA GLN A 54 -5.88 -30.51 -7.39
C GLN A 54 -6.75 -31.66 -7.87
N GLU A 55 -6.12 -32.74 -8.33
CA GLU A 55 -6.78 -33.95 -8.84
C GLU A 55 -7.76 -34.54 -7.81
N LYS A 56 -7.36 -34.55 -6.53
CA LYS A 56 -8.19 -35.07 -5.43
C LYS A 56 -9.37 -34.15 -5.11
N THR A 57 -9.15 -32.85 -5.10
CA THR A 57 -10.24 -31.86 -4.91
C THR A 57 -11.26 -31.98 -6.03
N GLN A 58 -10.77 -32.03 -7.27
CA GLN A 58 -11.55 -32.25 -8.47
C GLN A 58 -12.37 -33.55 -8.39
N ALA A 59 -11.75 -34.67 -7.99
CA ALA A 59 -12.43 -35.96 -7.81
C ALA A 59 -13.56 -35.91 -6.77
N ILE A 60 -13.32 -35.29 -5.60
CA ILE A 60 -14.36 -35.14 -4.58
C ILE A 60 -15.53 -34.34 -5.13
N ILE A 61 -15.26 -33.14 -5.70
CA ILE A 61 -16.32 -32.28 -6.24
C ILE A 61 -17.07 -32.96 -7.38
N LYS A 62 -16.38 -33.72 -8.25
CA LYS A 62 -16.98 -34.53 -9.31
C LYS A 62 -17.96 -35.57 -8.77
N GLY A 63 -17.63 -36.19 -7.64
CA GLY A 63 -18.45 -37.23 -7.01
C GLY A 63 -19.70 -36.71 -6.29
N LEU A 64 -19.77 -35.41 -5.94
CA LEU A 64 -20.94 -34.83 -5.28
C LEU A 64 -22.15 -34.74 -6.21
N ARG A 65 -23.30 -35.26 -5.75
CA ARG A 65 -24.55 -35.34 -6.51
C ARG A 65 -25.72 -34.60 -5.87
N THR A 66 -25.49 -33.81 -4.83
CA THR A 66 -26.55 -33.00 -4.21
C THR A 66 -26.11 -31.57 -4.07
N ARG A 67 -27.06 -30.65 -4.25
CA ARG A 67 -26.83 -29.21 -4.10
C ARG A 67 -26.25 -28.88 -2.72
N GLN A 68 -26.84 -29.46 -1.68
CA GLN A 68 -26.41 -29.26 -0.29
C GLN A 68 -24.97 -29.73 -0.05
N ALA A 69 -24.55 -30.89 -0.58
CA ALA A 69 -23.17 -31.35 -0.40
C ALA A 69 -22.16 -30.41 -1.09
N ILE A 70 -22.49 -29.90 -2.28
CA ILE A 70 -21.62 -28.95 -2.99
C ILE A 70 -21.52 -27.62 -2.22
N GLU A 71 -22.64 -27.12 -1.69
CA GLU A 71 -22.65 -25.93 -0.82
C GLU A 71 -21.76 -26.13 0.42
N GLN A 72 -21.84 -27.28 1.08
CA GLN A 72 -21.01 -27.61 2.24
C GLN A 72 -19.53 -27.73 1.89
N ALA A 73 -19.19 -28.38 0.78
CA ALA A 73 -17.82 -28.46 0.30
C ALA A 73 -17.23 -27.07 0.03
N SER A 74 -18.03 -26.18 -0.57
CA SER A 74 -17.59 -24.83 -0.92
C SER A 74 -17.19 -23.98 0.29
N GLN A 75 -17.83 -24.19 1.45
CA GLN A 75 -17.46 -23.49 2.69
C GLN A 75 -16.02 -23.80 3.13
N ALA A 76 -15.50 -24.97 2.76
CA ALA A 76 -14.17 -25.45 3.12
C ALA A 76 -13.11 -25.17 2.06
N LEU A 77 -13.50 -24.84 0.82
CA LEU A 77 -12.56 -24.59 -0.27
C LEU A 77 -11.73 -23.32 0.03
N ASN A 78 -10.43 -23.43 -0.22
CA ASN A 78 -9.54 -22.27 -0.26
C ASN A 78 -9.49 -21.67 -1.68
N ILE A 79 -8.86 -20.50 -1.81
CA ILE A 79 -8.81 -19.73 -3.07
C ILE A 79 -8.17 -20.54 -4.20
N ALA A 80 -7.03 -21.18 -3.95
CA ALA A 80 -6.33 -21.98 -4.95
C ALA A 80 -7.20 -23.13 -5.46
N GLN A 81 -7.94 -23.80 -4.56
CA GLN A 81 -8.88 -24.86 -4.91
C GLN A 81 -10.04 -24.35 -5.76
N VAL A 82 -10.62 -23.19 -5.44
CA VAL A 82 -11.70 -22.63 -6.27
C VAL A 82 -11.18 -22.23 -7.64
N LEU A 83 -10.03 -21.56 -7.72
CA LEU A 83 -9.42 -21.15 -8.98
C LEU A 83 -9.11 -22.36 -9.88
N ASP A 84 -8.59 -23.44 -9.29
CA ASP A 84 -8.36 -24.71 -9.99
C ASP A 84 -9.66 -25.30 -10.54
N LEU A 85 -10.74 -25.32 -9.75
CA LEU A 85 -12.06 -25.80 -10.20
C LEU A 85 -12.64 -24.93 -11.31
N LEU A 86 -12.45 -23.60 -11.27
CA LEU A 86 -12.90 -22.69 -12.32
C LEU A 86 -12.16 -22.90 -13.65
N SER A 87 -10.89 -23.31 -13.58
CA SER A 87 -10.09 -23.70 -14.75
C SER A 87 -10.49 -25.05 -15.35
N HIS A 88 -11.10 -25.95 -14.58
CA HIS A 88 -11.53 -27.28 -15.02
C HIS A 88 -13.06 -27.36 -15.05
N ARG A 89 -13.67 -26.46 -15.84
CA ARG A 89 -15.11 -26.23 -15.88
C ARG A 89 -15.91 -27.51 -16.18
N GLU A 90 -15.39 -28.41 -17.00
CA GLU A 90 -16.00 -29.70 -17.35
C GLU A 90 -16.35 -30.58 -16.14
N ILE A 91 -15.69 -30.38 -15.00
CA ILE A 91 -15.95 -31.09 -13.75
C ILE A 91 -17.21 -30.55 -13.06
N LEU A 92 -17.47 -29.25 -13.26
CA LEU A 92 -18.60 -28.53 -12.69
C LEU A 92 -19.85 -28.58 -13.58
N GLU A 93 -19.65 -28.81 -14.88
CA GLU A 93 -20.70 -28.96 -15.90
C GLU A 93 -21.08 -30.43 -16.12
N THR A 94 -21.70 -31.05 -15.13
CA THR A 94 -22.22 -32.40 -15.33
C THR A 94 -23.62 -32.36 -15.93
N LYS A 95 -23.97 -33.34 -16.79
CA LYS A 95 -25.33 -33.47 -17.36
C LYS A 95 -26.43 -33.56 -16.29
N GLU A 96 -26.07 -34.04 -15.11
CA GLU A 96 -26.99 -34.25 -14.00
C GLU A 96 -27.20 -32.96 -13.18
N ILE A 97 -26.12 -32.23 -12.88
CA ILE A 97 -26.14 -31.07 -11.98
C ILE A 97 -25.15 -30.00 -12.44
N TRP A 98 -25.65 -28.76 -12.50
CA TRP A 98 -24.84 -27.56 -12.61
C TRP A 98 -24.23 -27.19 -11.26
N LYS A 99 -22.93 -27.43 -11.06
CA LYS A 99 -22.29 -27.34 -9.74
C LYS A 99 -21.78 -25.95 -9.37
N LEU A 100 -21.61 -25.05 -10.34
CA LEU A 100 -21.10 -23.70 -10.10
C LEU A 100 -22.03 -22.87 -9.19
N SER A 101 -23.33 -22.89 -9.46
CA SER A 101 -24.32 -22.17 -8.65
C SER A 101 -24.27 -22.54 -7.14
N PRO A 102 -24.38 -23.82 -6.72
CA PRO A 102 -24.25 -24.19 -5.31
C PRO A 102 -22.85 -23.94 -4.74
N LEU A 103 -21.80 -24.03 -5.57
CA LEU A 103 -20.46 -23.67 -5.14
C LEU A 103 -20.43 -22.19 -4.73
N PHE A 104 -20.99 -21.28 -5.52
CA PHE A 104 -21.07 -19.87 -5.13
C PHE A 104 -21.98 -19.64 -3.91
N VAL A 105 -23.07 -20.39 -3.75
CA VAL A 105 -23.93 -20.26 -2.55
C VAL A 105 -23.16 -20.56 -1.26
N GLY A 106 -22.33 -21.61 -1.24
CA GLY A 106 -21.55 -21.98 -0.05
C GLY A 106 -20.29 -21.13 0.16
N MET A 107 -19.88 -20.35 -0.83
CA MET A 107 -18.64 -19.57 -0.79
C MET A 107 -18.79 -18.35 0.13
N ARG A 108 -17.74 -18.05 0.90
CA ARG A 108 -17.68 -16.82 1.71
C ARG A 108 -17.40 -15.59 0.81
N PRO A 109 -18.03 -14.43 1.04
CA PRO A 109 -17.78 -13.22 0.25
C PRO A 109 -16.30 -12.78 0.22
N SER A 110 -15.56 -12.98 1.32
CA SER A 110 -14.12 -12.68 1.38
C SER A 110 -13.31 -13.54 0.39
N VAL A 111 -13.66 -14.82 0.26
CA VAL A 111 -13.02 -15.73 -0.70
C VAL A 111 -13.34 -15.31 -2.13
N PHE A 112 -14.59 -14.91 -2.39
CA PHE A 112 -14.99 -14.37 -3.70
C PHE A 112 -14.19 -13.13 -4.08
N ARG A 113 -14.00 -12.18 -3.15
CA ARG A 113 -13.16 -11.01 -3.36
C ARG A 113 -11.72 -11.37 -3.72
N GLU A 114 -11.12 -12.31 -3.01
CA GLU A 114 -9.75 -12.77 -3.26
C GLU A 114 -9.61 -13.55 -4.58
N ILE A 115 -10.67 -14.26 -5.00
CA ILE A 115 -10.72 -14.89 -6.33
C ILE A 115 -10.66 -13.82 -7.42
N LEU A 116 -11.41 -12.72 -7.30
CA LEU A 116 -11.39 -11.65 -8.31
C LEU A 116 -10.03 -10.97 -8.47
N SER A 117 -9.21 -10.90 -7.41
CA SER A 117 -7.87 -10.31 -7.49
C SER A 117 -6.82 -11.26 -8.07
N GLN A 118 -7.07 -12.57 -8.08
CA GLN A 118 -6.11 -13.61 -8.51
C GLN A 118 -6.53 -14.34 -9.78
N ALA A 119 -7.78 -14.20 -10.21
CA ALA A 119 -8.32 -14.92 -11.36
C ALA A 119 -7.61 -14.54 -12.67
N ASN A 120 -7.22 -15.56 -13.43
CA ASN A 120 -6.70 -15.39 -14.77
C ASN A 120 -7.84 -15.14 -15.79
N PRO A 121 -7.54 -14.77 -17.05
CA PRO A 121 -8.57 -14.44 -18.04
C PRO A 121 -9.59 -15.56 -18.31
N GLU A 122 -9.18 -16.83 -18.21
CA GLU A 122 -10.07 -17.98 -18.41
C GLU A 122 -11.04 -18.14 -17.24
N GLN A 123 -10.55 -18.05 -16.01
CA GLN A 123 -11.36 -18.11 -14.79
C GLN A 123 -12.35 -16.94 -14.72
N LEU A 124 -11.92 -15.74 -15.12
CA LEU A 124 -12.80 -14.58 -15.25
C LEU A 124 -13.89 -14.80 -16.30
N GLN A 125 -13.58 -15.48 -17.41
CA GLN A 125 -14.58 -15.81 -18.41
C GLN A 125 -15.66 -16.75 -17.86
N THR A 126 -15.29 -17.71 -17.01
CA THR A 126 -16.25 -18.57 -16.31
C THR A 126 -17.14 -17.74 -15.36
N LEU A 127 -16.57 -16.81 -14.59
CA LEU A 127 -17.36 -15.90 -13.72
C LEU A 127 -18.32 -15.03 -14.53
N LYS A 128 -17.89 -14.50 -15.67
CA LYS A 128 -18.75 -13.72 -16.57
C LYS A 128 -19.93 -14.53 -17.10
N GLN A 129 -19.73 -15.79 -17.44
CA GLN A 129 -20.80 -16.66 -17.92
C GLN A 129 -21.82 -16.93 -16.80
N GLU A 130 -21.34 -17.07 -15.56
CA GLU A 130 -22.18 -17.27 -14.38
C GLU A 130 -22.83 -15.97 -13.85
N GLY A 131 -22.53 -14.81 -14.45
CA GLY A 131 -23.07 -13.49 -14.06
C GLY A 131 -24.60 -13.45 -14.01
N ILE A 132 -25.27 -14.24 -14.85
CA ILE A 132 -26.74 -14.32 -14.86
C ILE A 132 -27.33 -15.03 -13.63
N THR A 133 -26.51 -15.74 -12.84
CA THR A 133 -26.98 -16.55 -11.73
C THR A 133 -27.14 -15.75 -10.45
N GLU A 134 -28.20 -16.04 -9.68
CA GLU A 134 -28.49 -15.36 -8.42
C GLU A 134 -27.35 -15.42 -7.39
N PRO A 135 -26.65 -16.57 -7.16
CA PRO A 135 -25.58 -16.63 -6.17
C PRO A 135 -24.40 -15.72 -6.51
N LEU A 136 -24.03 -15.63 -7.80
CA LEU A 136 -22.95 -14.73 -8.21
C LEU A 136 -23.39 -13.27 -8.11
N GLN A 137 -24.62 -12.95 -8.49
CA GLN A 137 -25.18 -11.60 -8.31
C GLN A 137 -25.25 -11.18 -6.84
N HIS A 138 -25.53 -12.11 -5.93
CA HIS A 138 -25.52 -11.85 -4.49
C HIS A 138 -24.12 -11.47 -4.01
N HIS A 139 -23.08 -12.22 -4.41
CA HIS A 139 -21.69 -11.89 -4.10
C HIS A 139 -21.26 -10.55 -4.68
N ILE A 140 -21.63 -10.26 -5.94
CA ILE A 140 -21.39 -8.97 -6.57
C ILE A 140 -22.06 -7.85 -5.76
N THR A 141 -23.30 -8.06 -5.31
CA THR A 141 -24.05 -7.06 -4.54
C THR A 141 -23.37 -6.77 -3.20
N ILE A 142 -23.02 -7.80 -2.44
CA ILE A 142 -22.32 -7.63 -1.15
C ILE A 142 -21.00 -6.89 -1.36
N LEU A 143 -20.18 -7.36 -2.30
CA LEU A 143 -18.87 -6.77 -2.56
C LEU A 143 -18.97 -5.33 -3.07
N THR A 144 -20.05 -4.99 -3.80
CA THR A 144 -20.30 -3.61 -4.22
C THR A 144 -20.48 -2.69 -3.03
N GLU A 145 -21.28 -3.08 -2.04
CA GLU A 145 -21.50 -2.27 -0.83
C GLU A 145 -20.21 -2.18 0.00
N ASP A 146 -19.46 -3.28 0.15
CA ASP A 146 -18.14 -3.27 0.83
C ASP A 146 -17.15 -2.30 0.14
N ILE A 147 -17.12 -2.28 -1.20
CA ILE A 147 -16.26 -1.37 -1.96
C ILE A 147 -16.70 0.09 -1.80
N LEU A 148 -18.01 0.36 -1.74
CA LEU A 148 -18.51 1.72 -1.52
C LEU A 148 -18.09 2.25 -0.14
N ASP A 149 -18.18 1.41 0.90
CA ASP A 149 -17.70 1.76 2.25
C ASP A 149 -16.18 2.03 2.25
N GLU A 150 -15.41 1.24 1.50
CA GLU A 150 -13.97 1.47 1.34
C GLU A 150 -13.65 2.77 0.61
N ILE A 151 -14.43 3.12 -0.41
CA ILE A 151 -14.28 4.38 -1.15
C ILE A 151 -14.56 5.57 -0.23
N ASP A 152 -15.60 5.50 0.59
CA ASP A 152 -15.93 6.56 1.56
C ASP A 152 -14.79 6.74 2.58
N GLU A 153 -14.21 5.65 3.05
CA GLU A 153 -13.05 5.70 3.94
C GLU A 153 -11.82 6.31 3.25
N LEU A 154 -11.51 5.88 2.02
CA LEU A 154 -10.42 6.45 1.22
C LEU A 154 -10.63 7.93 0.93
N PHE A 155 -11.87 8.36 0.67
CA PHE A 155 -12.20 9.76 0.46
C PHE A 155 -11.92 10.59 1.72
N ARG A 156 -12.34 10.10 2.89
CA ARG A 156 -12.02 10.75 4.18
C ARG A 156 -10.52 10.82 4.41
N GLN A 157 -9.80 9.72 4.18
CA GLN A 157 -8.34 9.68 4.34
C GLN A 157 -7.63 10.67 3.43
N SER A 158 -8.01 10.71 2.14
CA SER A 158 -7.49 11.67 1.16
C SER A 158 -7.73 13.12 1.59
N PHE A 159 -8.95 13.43 2.06
CA PHE A 159 -9.29 14.75 2.58
C PHE A 159 -8.46 15.13 3.81
N TYR A 160 -8.26 14.21 4.76
CA TYR A 160 -7.43 14.46 5.95
C TYR A 160 -5.96 14.69 5.59
N LEU A 161 -5.40 13.92 4.63
CA LEU A 161 -4.05 14.14 4.14
C LEU A 161 -3.90 15.54 3.51
N GLU A 162 -4.89 15.98 2.75
CA GLU A 162 -4.88 17.33 2.18
C GLU A 162 -5.00 18.43 3.24
N MET A 163 -5.85 18.26 4.26
CA MET A 163 -5.92 19.20 5.38
C MET A 163 -4.62 19.26 6.17
N GLU A 164 -4.02 18.10 6.46
CA GLU A 164 -2.76 18.01 7.18
C GLU A 164 -1.62 18.67 6.40
N LEU A 165 -1.57 18.46 5.08
CA LEU A 165 -0.61 19.15 4.21
C LEU A 165 -0.73 20.68 4.34
N ASN A 166 -1.95 21.21 4.27
CA ASN A 166 -2.19 22.65 4.39
C ASN A 166 -1.85 23.20 5.78
N ALA A 167 -1.90 22.36 6.82
CA ALA A 167 -1.55 22.71 8.19
C ALA A 167 -0.08 22.46 8.53
N LEU A 168 0.70 21.85 7.62
CA LEU A 168 2.07 21.46 7.86
C LEU A 168 2.99 22.68 7.97
N ASP A 169 3.51 22.95 9.17
CA ASP A 169 4.49 24.01 9.40
C ASP A 169 5.87 23.54 8.94
N THR A 170 6.29 24.06 7.80
CA THR A 170 7.57 23.76 7.16
C THR A 170 8.77 24.13 8.03
N LYS A 171 8.64 25.05 8.99
CA LYS A 171 9.74 25.50 9.85
C LYS A 171 10.06 24.52 10.97
N THR A 172 9.07 23.78 11.44
CA THR A 172 9.20 22.89 12.60
C THR A 172 9.19 21.41 12.24
N THR A 173 8.71 21.08 11.04
CA THR A 173 8.57 19.69 10.59
C THR A 173 9.93 18.99 10.52
N SER A 174 10.01 17.83 11.16
CA SER A 174 11.17 16.95 11.16
C SER A 174 11.18 16.01 9.95
N PRO A 175 12.35 15.49 9.55
CA PRO A 175 12.44 14.49 8.49
C PRO A 175 11.62 13.22 8.76
N VAL A 176 11.46 12.86 10.04
CA VAL A 176 10.66 11.70 10.46
C VAL A 176 9.17 11.94 10.22
N GLU A 177 8.65 13.11 10.60
CA GLU A 177 7.25 13.49 10.36
C GLU A 177 6.95 13.58 8.86
N THR A 178 7.85 14.17 8.07
CA THR A 178 7.71 14.20 6.60
C THR A 178 7.69 12.79 6.00
N ARG A 179 8.53 11.87 6.49
CA ARG A 179 8.55 10.48 6.03
C ARG A 179 7.25 9.76 6.39
N GLN A 180 6.78 9.90 7.62
CA GLN A 180 5.51 9.31 8.06
C GLN A 180 4.31 9.85 7.28
N PHE A 181 4.31 11.14 6.92
CA PHE A 181 3.30 11.72 6.04
C PHE A 181 3.33 11.08 4.64
N LEU A 182 4.52 10.95 4.05
CA LEU A 182 4.72 10.29 2.75
C LEU A 182 4.26 8.83 2.75
N GLU A 183 4.63 8.05 3.77
CA GLU A 183 4.23 6.64 3.92
C GLU A 183 2.70 6.49 4.00
N ARG A 184 2.01 7.44 4.64
CA ARG A 184 0.53 7.44 4.69
C ARG A 184 -0.10 7.75 3.35
N ILE A 185 0.46 8.68 2.58
CA ILE A 185 0.00 8.95 1.21
C ILE A 185 0.19 7.70 0.36
N GLU A 186 1.37 7.08 0.42
CA GLU A 186 1.70 5.89 -0.37
C GLU A 186 0.79 4.71 -0.02
N HIS A 187 0.54 4.45 1.27
CA HIS A 187 -0.39 3.42 1.72
C HIS A 187 -1.82 3.68 1.21
N ALA A 188 -2.29 4.94 1.25
CA ALA A 188 -3.60 5.29 0.71
C ALA A 188 -3.67 5.09 -0.81
N SER A 189 -2.62 5.47 -1.55
CA SER A 189 -2.54 5.28 -3.00
C SER A 189 -2.57 3.80 -3.38
N GLN A 190 -1.73 2.97 -2.74
CA GLN A 190 -1.69 1.53 -2.97
C GLN A 190 -3.04 0.87 -2.69
N LYS A 191 -3.70 1.27 -1.60
CA LYS A 191 -5.04 0.77 -1.26
C LYS A 191 -6.07 1.18 -2.33
N ALA A 192 -6.06 2.44 -2.77
CA ALA A 192 -6.96 2.92 -3.80
C ALA A 192 -6.77 2.21 -5.14
N GLU A 193 -5.52 1.97 -5.56
CA GLU A 193 -5.18 1.22 -6.78
C GLU A 193 -5.63 -0.24 -6.70
N SER A 194 -5.40 -0.91 -5.55
CA SER A 194 -5.84 -2.28 -5.31
C SER A 194 -7.37 -2.41 -5.35
N THR A 195 -8.09 -1.49 -4.71
CA THR A 195 -9.56 -1.44 -4.77
C THR A 195 -10.04 -1.16 -6.20
N LEU A 196 -9.33 -0.30 -6.96
CA LEU A 196 -9.68 0.00 -8.36
C LEU A 196 -9.48 -1.20 -9.28
N ALA A 197 -8.41 -1.96 -9.08
CA ALA A 197 -8.17 -3.20 -9.81
C ALA A 197 -9.29 -4.22 -9.55
N THR A 198 -9.63 -4.44 -8.27
CA THR A 198 -10.73 -5.32 -7.88
C THR A 198 -12.07 -4.88 -8.49
N LEU A 199 -12.35 -3.58 -8.46
CA LEU A 199 -13.56 -2.99 -9.00
C LEU A 199 -13.66 -3.14 -10.52
N ASN A 200 -12.54 -3.00 -11.25
CA ASN A 200 -12.51 -3.23 -12.69
C ASN A 200 -12.84 -4.67 -13.03
N THR A 201 -12.26 -5.64 -12.32
CA THR A 201 -12.57 -7.05 -12.50
C THR A 201 -14.03 -7.38 -12.15
N LEU A 202 -14.55 -6.78 -11.07
CA LEU A 202 -15.93 -6.94 -10.66
C LEU A 202 -16.91 -6.38 -11.71
N LEU A 203 -16.61 -5.20 -12.28
CA LEU A 203 -17.36 -4.63 -13.40
C LEU A 203 -17.37 -5.56 -14.61
N GLU A 204 -16.22 -6.16 -14.93
CA GLU A 204 -16.08 -7.11 -16.03
C GLU A 204 -16.98 -8.34 -15.84
N ALA A 205 -17.02 -8.88 -14.62
CA ALA A 205 -17.90 -10.00 -14.26
C ALA A 205 -19.39 -9.60 -14.25
N THR A 206 -19.69 -8.34 -13.90
CA THR A 206 -21.06 -7.85 -13.75
C THR A 206 -21.75 -7.58 -15.09
N TRP A 207 -21.02 -7.36 -16.18
CA TRP A 207 -21.62 -6.95 -17.46
C TRP A 207 -22.68 -7.92 -18.01
N ASN A 208 -22.57 -9.21 -17.71
CA ASN A 208 -23.53 -10.22 -18.17
C ASN A 208 -24.72 -10.46 -17.22
N THR A 209 -24.76 -9.80 -16.07
CA THR A 209 -25.79 -10.06 -15.02
C THR A 209 -27.20 -9.58 -15.39
N SER A 210 -27.35 -8.79 -16.46
CA SER A 210 -28.58 -8.04 -16.78
C SER A 210 -29.04 -7.05 -15.69
N ARG A 211 -28.25 -6.85 -14.63
CA ARG A 211 -28.52 -5.95 -13.51
C ARG A 211 -27.95 -4.56 -13.76
N ILE A 212 -28.69 -3.76 -14.54
CA ILE A 212 -28.30 -2.39 -14.91
C ILE A 212 -28.01 -1.55 -13.66
N ASP A 213 -28.78 -1.74 -12.58
CA ASP A 213 -28.59 -1.06 -11.31
C ASP A 213 -27.21 -1.33 -10.67
N LEU A 214 -26.70 -2.56 -10.73
CA LEU A 214 -25.37 -2.91 -10.23
C LEU A 214 -24.27 -2.31 -11.10
N ILE A 215 -24.46 -2.34 -12.42
CA ILE A 215 -23.52 -1.75 -13.38
C ILE A 215 -23.37 -0.25 -13.15
N GLU A 216 -24.49 0.45 -12.97
CA GLU A 216 -24.51 1.89 -12.68
C GLU A 216 -23.81 2.20 -11.34
N LYS A 217 -24.12 1.44 -10.28
CA LYS A 217 -23.47 1.56 -8.97
C LYS A 217 -21.95 1.36 -9.05
N LEU A 218 -21.50 0.31 -9.71
CA LEU A 218 -20.07 0.00 -9.86
C LEU A 218 -19.36 1.03 -10.77
N THR A 219 -20.03 1.54 -11.79
CA THR A 219 -19.50 2.62 -12.65
C THR A 219 -19.36 3.93 -11.88
N TYR A 220 -20.33 4.24 -11.02
CA TYR A 220 -20.25 5.35 -10.08
C TYR A 220 -19.08 5.17 -9.12
N ALA A 221 -18.97 4.00 -8.47
CA ALA A 221 -17.87 3.66 -7.57
C ALA A 221 -16.51 3.85 -8.26
N LYS A 222 -16.38 3.41 -9.52
CA LYS A 222 -15.15 3.53 -10.31
C LYS A 222 -14.80 4.99 -10.56
N THR A 223 -15.80 5.79 -10.92
CA THR A 223 -15.60 7.23 -11.16
C THR A 223 -15.17 7.95 -9.88
N SER A 224 -15.79 7.61 -8.74
CA SER A 224 -15.43 8.18 -7.43
C SER A 224 -14.01 7.79 -7.01
N LEU A 225 -13.65 6.52 -7.17
CA LEU A 225 -12.32 6.02 -6.83
C LEU A 225 -11.24 6.62 -7.73
N LEU A 226 -11.49 6.77 -9.04
CA LEU A 226 -10.57 7.46 -9.96
C LEU A 226 -10.29 8.91 -9.54
N LYS A 227 -11.30 9.62 -9.00
CA LYS A 227 -11.07 10.97 -8.45
C LYS A 227 -10.13 10.94 -7.25
N ILE A 228 -10.27 9.95 -6.36
CA ILE A 228 -9.39 9.78 -5.20
C ILE A 228 -7.97 9.45 -5.64
N VAL A 229 -7.80 8.50 -6.57
CA VAL A 229 -6.49 8.15 -7.15
C VAL A 229 -5.81 9.38 -7.74
N ASN A 230 -6.54 10.18 -8.54
CA ASN A 230 -6.01 11.42 -9.10
C ASN A 230 -5.70 12.49 -8.04
N GLN A 231 -6.46 12.54 -6.94
CA GLN A 231 -6.23 13.47 -5.84
C GLN A 231 -4.97 13.10 -5.06
N LEU A 232 -4.78 11.82 -4.74
CA LEU A 232 -3.57 11.32 -4.10
C LEU A 232 -2.35 11.51 -5.01
N GLY A 233 -2.51 11.17 -6.30
CA GLY A 233 -1.48 11.28 -7.32
C GLY A 233 -0.33 10.31 -7.14
N HIS A 234 0.74 10.54 -7.90
CA HIS A 234 1.94 9.70 -7.90
C HIS A 234 3.16 10.49 -7.44
N ALA A 235 4.06 9.81 -6.75
CA ALA A 235 5.43 10.28 -6.55
C ALA A 235 6.16 10.36 -7.91
N GLU A 236 7.21 11.17 -7.99
CA GLU A 236 8.06 11.22 -9.17
C GLU A 236 8.79 9.89 -9.35
N ASP A 237 8.57 9.22 -10.48
CA ASP A 237 9.29 8.02 -10.89
C ASP A 237 9.80 8.19 -12.35
N GLU A 238 10.55 7.21 -12.88
CA GLU A 238 11.10 7.30 -14.25
C GLU A 238 10.03 7.37 -15.36
N GLN A 239 8.78 7.00 -15.06
CA GLN A 239 7.68 6.81 -16.01
C GLN A 239 6.54 7.82 -15.82
N ASN A 240 6.37 8.36 -14.61
CA ASN A 240 5.24 9.16 -14.18
C ASN A 240 5.72 10.48 -13.57
N ALA A 241 5.13 11.57 -14.05
CA ALA A 241 5.34 12.88 -13.46
C ALA A 241 4.65 12.98 -12.09
N LEU A 242 5.29 13.71 -11.19
CA LEU A 242 4.76 14.05 -9.87
C LEU A 242 3.36 14.70 -9.99
N SER A 243 2.38 14.19 -9.23
CA SER A 243 0.98 14.66 -9.31
C SER A 243 0.24 14.62 -7.97
N GLY A 244 -0.98 15.17 -7.92
CA GLY A 244 -1.86 15.10 -6.75
C GLY A 244 -1.29 15.71 -5.47
N ILE A 245 -1.55 15.05 -4.33
CA ILE A 245 -1.04 15.44 -3.01
C ILE A 245 0.49 15.35 -2.97
N HIS A 246 1.11 14.41 -3.68
CA HIS A 246 2.58 14.35 -3.79
C HIS A 246 3.16 15.62 -4.42
N ALA A 247 2.57 16.11 -5.51
CA ALA A 247 2.98 17.37 -6.14
C ALA A 247 2.73 18.57 -5.22
N LYS A 248 1.58 18.62 -4.54
CA LYS A 248 1.28 19.70 -3.57
C LYS A 248 2.30 19.70 -2.43
N LEU A 249 2.70 18.54 -1.92
CA LEU A 249 3.70 18.41 -0.86
C LEU A 249 5.08 18.89 -1.32
N ALA A 250 5.53 18.45 -2.50
CA ALA A 250 6.80 18.93 -3.05
C ALA A 250 6.78 20.44 -3.25
N HIS A 251 5.70 20.99 -3.83
CA HIS A 251 5.54 22.43 -4.00
C HIS A 251 5.52 23.18 -2.66
N HIS A 252 4.86 22.62 -1.64
CA HIS A 252 4.83 23.20 -0.29
C HIS A 252 6.23 23.32 0.31
N PHE A 253 7.08 22.32 0.11
CA PHE A 253 8.48 22.36 0.54
C PHE A 253 9.35 23.25 -0.35
N GLU A 254 9.13 23.28 -1.67
CA GLU A 254 9.85 24.18 -2.58
C GLU A 254 9.62 25.65 -2.25
N ARG A 255 8.39 26.00 -1.86
CA ARG A 255 8.02 27.35 -1.44
C ARG A 255 8.84 27.87 -0.27
N ILE A 256 9.53 27.03 0.50
CA ILE A 256 10.43 27.48 1.57
C ILE A 256 11.61 28.26 0.99
N PHE A 257 12.08 27.88 -0.18
CA PHE A 257 13.16 28.55 -0.90
C PHE A 257 12.65 29.69 -1.80
N GLU A 258 11.33 29.92 -1.83
CA GLU A 258 10.70 31.07 -2.46
C GLU A 258 10.36 32.12 -1.37
N GLN A 259 10.92 33.33 -1.44
CA GLN A 259 10.59 34.37 -0.45
C GLN A 259 9.11 34.79 -0.51
N GLU A 260 8.45 34.90 0.64
CA GLU A 260 7.19 35.63 0.78
C GLU A 260 7.43 37.10 0.45
N ALA A 261 6.62 37.64 -0.48
CA ALA A 261 6.83 38.88 -1.23
C ALA A 261 6.79 40.22 -0.44
N VAL A 262 7.30 40.29 0.80
CA VAL A 262 7.14 41.46 1.67
C VAL A 262 8.34 42.40 1.70
N SER A 263 9.45 42.10 1.02
CA SER A 263 10.56 43.07 0.91
C SER A 263 11.09 43.12 -0.51
N THR A 264 10.98 44.30 -1.08
CA THR A 264 11.42 44.72 -2.42
C THR A 264 12.84 44.24 -2.72
N SER A 265 12.96 43.48 -3.81
CA SER A 265 14.18 42.94 -4.43
C SER A 265 15.02 42.02 -3.55
N LEU A 266 14.86 40.70 -3.73
CA LEU A 266 15.92 39.69 -3.80
C LEU A 266 15.33 38.44 -4.49
N GLU A 267 16.15 37.80 -5.32
CA GLU A 267 15.74 36.81 -6.33
C GLU A 267 15.26 35.49 -5.69
N LYS A 268 14.35 34.77 -6.37
CA LYS A 268 14.08 33.36 -6.02
C LYS A 268 15.40 32.60 -6.02
N PHE A 269 15.69 31.87 -4.95
CA PHE A 269 16.86 31.01 -4.93
C PHE A 269 16.71 29.93 -6.01
N ARG A 270 17.66 29.92 -6.93
CA ARG A 270 17.71 28.93 -8.01
C ARG A 270 18.40 27.69 -7.48
N ASP A 271 18.24 26.57 -8.19
CA ASP A 271 18.83 25.29 -7.78
C ASP A 271 20.36 25.33 -7.69
N ASP A 272 21.01 26.24 -8.42
CA ASP A 272 22.46 26.49 -8.42
C ASP A 272 22.92 27.47 -7.33
N THR A 273 22.01 28.12 -6.59
CA THR A 273 22.37 28.97 -5.46
C THR A 273 23.14 28.16 -4.40
N PRO A 274 24.27 28.68 -3.87
CA PRO A 274 24.99 28.07 -2.76
C PRO A 274 24.09 27.75 -1.56
N ALA A 275 24.24 26.55 -0.99
CA ALA A 275 23.43 26.09 0.13
C ALA A 275 23.51 27.05 1.33
N ILE A 276 24.70 27.61 1.59
CA ILE A 276 24.95 28.55 2.69
C ILE A 276 24.05 29.79 2.64
N GLU A 277 23.76 30.31 1.44
CA GLU A 277 22.87 31.46 1.26
C GLU A 277 21.41 31.07 1.55
N ALA A 278 21.00 29.87 1.12
CA ALA A 278 19.66 29.35 1.36
C ALA A 278 19.38 29.03 2.83
N LEU A 279 20.41 28.77 3.65
CA LEU A 279 20.25 28.52 5.09
C LEU A 279 19.63 29.71 5.84
N THR A 280 19.71 30.91 5.28
CA THR A 280 19.01 32.09 5.83
C THR A 280 17.49 31.90 5.93
N HIS A 281 16.87 31.12 5.04
CA HIS A 281 15.45 30.76 5.13
C HIS A 281 15.10 29.89 6.34
N PHE A 282 16.08 29.17 6.88
CA PHE A 282 15.94 28.41 8.12
C PHE A 282 16.24 29.26 9.36
N SER A 283 16.35 30.58 9.20
CA SER A 283 16.78 31.51 10.23
C SER A 283 18.20 31.23 10.76
N ILE A 284 19.10 30.74 9.91
CA ILE A 284 20.51 30.53 10.21
C ILE A 284 21.28 31.71 9.62
N TRP A 285 21.70 32.65 10.47
CA TRP A 285 22.32 33.91 10.04
C TRP A 285 23.69 34.14 10.67
N TYR A 286 23.87 33.68 11.91
CA TYR A 286 25.04 34.00 12.71
C TYR A 286 25.96 32.80 12.83
N LEU A 287 27.27 33.06 13.03
CA LEU A 287 28.27 32.01 13.33
C LEU A 287 27.85 31.09 14.48
N LEU A 288 27.09 31.63 15.44
CA LEU A 288 26.50 30.86 16.53
C LEU A 288 25.55 29.75 16.02
N ASP A 289 24.70 30.06 15.03
CA ASP A 289 23.76 29.08 14.47
C ASP A 289 24.50 27.92 13.77
N TYR A 290 25.53 28.24 13.00
CA TYR A 290 26.35 27.22 12.32
C TYR A 290 27.14 26.35 13.31
N TRP A 291 27.64 26.97 14.38
CA TRP A 291 28.30 26.24 15.48
C TRP A 291 27.34 25.32 16.23
N GLU A 292 26.13 25.77 16.54
CA GLU A 292 25.08 24.94 17.17
C GLU A 292 24.68 23.74 16.29
N LEU A 293 24.72 23.91 14.97
CA LEU A 293 24.53 22.81 14.00
C LEU A 293 25.77 21.89 13.90
N GLY A 294 26.88 22.26 14.54
CA GLY A 294 28.16 21.57 14.51
C GLY A 294 28.93 21.67 13.19
N LEU A 295 28.62 22.67 12.36
CA LEU A 295 29.37 22.93 11.12
C LEU A 295 30.75 23.57 11.38
N LEU A 296 31.07 23.86 12.64
CA LEU A 296 32.36 24.36 13.12
C LEU A 296 32.90 23.44 14.23
N PRO A 297 33.31 22.18 13.91
CA PRO A 297 33.69 21.19 14.91
C PRO A 297 35.01 21.51 15.64
N GLU A 298 35.85 22.36 15.06
CA GLU A 298 37.14 22.79 15.65
C GLU A 298 36.97 23.83 16.77
N ILE A 299 35.79 24.45 16.87
CA ILE A 299 35.46 25.45 17.87
C ILE A 299 34.83 24.74 19.07
N ALA A 300 35.55 24.70 20.19
CA ALA A 300 35.12 23.98 21.39
C ALA A 300 34.13 24.81 22.22
N THR A 301 34.29 26.14 22.22
CA THR A 301 33.49 27.03 23.07
C THR A 301 32.89 28.20 22.29
N ARG A 302 31.74 28.70 22.77
CA ARG A 302 31.07 29.87 22.17
C ARG A 302 31.95 31.13 22.13
N ALA A 303 32.88 31.26 23.08
CA ALA A 303 33.78 32.42 23.15
C ALA A 303 34.75 32.48 21.96
N GLU A 304 35.15 31.33 21.42
CA GLU A 304 36.07 31.21 20.29
C GLU A 304 35.45 31.62 18.94
N LEU A 305 34.14 31.88 18.88
CA LEU A 305 33.45 32.32 17.66
C LEU A 305 33.78 33.78 17.28
N ASN A 306 34.33 34.57 18.19
CA ASN A 306 34.77 35.93 17.92
C ASN A 306 36.13 36.18 18.59
N LEU A 307 37.02 36.87 17.87
CA LEU A 307 38.22 37.44 18.48
C LEU A 307 37.83 38.62 19.38
N ASP A 308 38.53 38.75 20.50
CA ASP A 308 38.30 39.82 21.45
C ASP A 308 38.76 41.18 20.86
N PRO A 309 37.85 42.16 20.68
CA PRO A 309 38.20 43.47 20.12
C PRO A 309 39.23 44.26 20.93
N GLU A 310 39.46 43.90 22.21
CA GLU A 310 40.49 44.52 23.03
C GLU A 310 41.92 44.13 22.61
N PHE A 311 42.08 42.96 21.99
CA PHE A 311 43.39 42.38 21.65
C PHE A 311 43.66 42.32 20.15
N TYR A 312 42.64 42.47 19.31
CA TYR A 312 42.73 42.33 17.86
C TYR A 312 42.16 43.53 17.12
N SER A 313 42.77 43.88 16.00
CA SER A 313 42.27 44.94 15.13
C SER A 313 40.97 44.53 14.44
N GLU A 314 40.15 45.51 14.05
CA GLU A 314 38.90 45.27 13.29
C GLU A 314 39.14 44.42 12.03
N LYS A 315 40.27 44.65 11.34
CA LYS A 315 40.66 43.89 10.15
C LYS A 315 40.93 42.41 10.46
N GLU A 316 41.57 42.12 11.59
CA GLU A 316 41.82 40.74 12.04
C GLU A 316 40.53 40.06 12.47
N CYS A 317 39.64 40.77 13.16
CA CYS A 317 38.32 40.26 13.54
C CYS A 317 37.46 39.93 12.31
N LEU A 318 37.48 40.76 11.27
CA LEU A 318 36.78 40.51 10.01
C LEU A 318 37.37 39.31 9.26
N ALA A 319 38.70 39.25 9.11
CA ALA A 319 39.37 38.13 8.45
C ALA A 319 39.10 36.80 9.16
N PHE A 320 39.02 36.79 10.48
CA PHE A 320 38.67 35.59 11.25
C PHE A 320 37.22 35.15 11.02
N ARG A 321 36.27 36.09 10.96
CA ARG A 321 34.87 35.77 10.62
C ARG A 321 34.76 35.18 9.22
N GLU A 322 35.43 35.78 8.24
CA GLU A 322 35.47 35.25 6.86
C GLU A 322 36.08 33.84 6.83
N TYR A 323 37.15 33.59 7.58
CA TYR A 323 37.74 32.26 7.74
C TYR A 323 36.73 31.24 8.27
N LEU A 324 36.01 31.56 9.34
CA LEU A 324 34.98 30.67 9.90
C LEU A 324 33.82 30.43 8.92
N PHE A 325 33.37 31.46 8.21
CA PHE A 325 32.35 31.29 7.16
C PHE A 325 32.84 30.37 6.02
N ASN A 326 34.10 30.50 5.60
CA ASN A 326 34.69 29.61 4.61
C ASN A 326 34.77 28.16 5.12
N GLN A 327 35.07 27.95 6.40
CA GLN A 327 35.01 26.61 7.00
C GLN A 327 33.58 26.03 6.97
N VAL A 328 32.56 26.84 7.28
CA VAL A 328 31.15 26.39 7.19
C VAL A 328 30.83 25.92 5.78
N THR A 329 31.19 26.69 4.74
CA THR A 329 30.99 26.32 3.34
C THR A 329 31.68 24.99 3.02
N GLN A 330 32.96 24.85 3.37
CA GLN A 330 33.72 23.61 3.13
C GLN A 330 33.10 22.41 3.83
N ASN A 331 32.60 22.59 5.06
CA ASN A 331 31.96 21.52 5.81
C ASN A 331 30.59 21.14 5.22
N LEU A 332 29.78 22.10 4.77
CA LEU A 332 28.55 21.82 4.03
C LEU A 332 28.84 21.01 2.75
N GLU A 333 29.85 21.41 1.98
CA GLU A 333 30.27 20.67 0.78
C GLU A 333 30.76 19.25 1.11
N LYS A 334 31.48 19.07 2.24
CA LYS A 334 31.91 17.75 2.73
C LYS A 334 30.74 16.83 3.01
N TYR A 335 29.62 17.36 3.49
CA TYR A 335 28.37 16.62 3.67
C TYR A 335 27.51 16.52 2.40
N GLY A 336 28.02 16.95 1.25
CA GLY A 336 27.31 16.89 -0.03
C GLY A 336 26.21 17.94 -0.18
N LEU A 337 26.26 19.04 0.58
CA LEU A 337 25.30 20.15 0.54
C LEU A 337 25.93 21.39 -0.09
N LYS A 338 26.09 21.40 -1.42
CA LYS A 338 26.73 22.52 -2.13
C LYS A 338 25.71 23.59 -2.52
N THR A 339 24.55 23.16 -3.00
CA THR A 339 23.53 24.06 -3.53
C THR A 339 22.14 23.82 -2.94
N VAL A 340 21.19 24.69 -3.29
CA VAL A 340 19.76 24.52 -3.00
C VAL A 340 19.24 23.19 -3.56
N GLN A 341 19.71 22.77 -4.74
CA GLN A 341 19.36 21.48 -5.30
C GLN A 341 19.74 20.32 -4.36
N ASP A 342 20.91 20.39 -3.71
CA ASP A 342 21.33 19.37 -2.76
C ASP A 342 20.46 19.37 -1.50
N LEU A 343 20.07 20.55 -1.00
CA LEU A 343 19.13 20.66 0.13
C LEU A 343 17.78 20.02 -0.22
N LYS A 344 17.22 20.34 -1.40
CA LYS A 344 15.97 19.75 -1.91
C LYS A 344 16.08 18.24 -2.07
N LYS A 345 17.16 17.76 -2.71
CA LYS A 345 17.43 16.33 -2.95
C LYS A 345 17.53 15.55 -1.64
N ASN A 346 18.16 16.12 -0.62
CA ASN A 346 18.26 15.51 0.71
C ASN A 346 17.04 15.79 1.60
N LYS A 347 15.98 16.42 1.07
CA LYS A 347 14.74 16.78 1.78
C LYS A 347 14.99 17.66 3.02
N ILE A 348 15.96 18.57 2.94
CA ILE A 348 16.34 19.49 4.01
C ILE A 348 15.59 20.81 3.82
N PHE A 349 14.55 20.99 4.63
CA PHE A 349 13.60 22.09 4.50
C PHE A 349 13.46 22.94 5.78
N SER A 350 14.21 22.61 6.84
CA SER A 350 14.17 23.32 8.13
C SER A 350 15.52 23.23 8.86
N LYS A 351 15.74 24.11 9.84
CA LYS A 351 16.93 24.06 10.72
C LYS A 351 17.03 22.70 11.44
N ARG A 352 15.88 22.13 11.83
CA ARG A 352 15.80 20.80 12.46
C ARG A 352 16.17 19.68 11.48
N ALA A 353 15.65 19.72 10.27
CA ALA A 353 15.99 18.73 9.24
C ALA A 353 17.48 18.76 8.89
N LEU A 354 18.08 19.95 8.83
CA LEU A 354 19.52 20.12 8.61
C LEU A 354 20.33 19.52 9.78
N TYR A 355 19.93 19.80 11.02
CA TYR A 355 20.58 19.24 12.20
C TYR A 355 20.58 17.70 12.19
N ASP A 356 19.40 17.10 11.94
CA ASP A 356 19.25 15.65 11.91
C ASP A 356 20.08 15.01 10.79
N TYR A 357 20.10 15.64 9.60
CA TYR A 357 20.92 15.20 8.47
C TYR A 357 22.42 15.22 8.80
N LEU A 358 22.92 16.35 9.33
CA LEU A 358 24.32 16.50 9.68
C LEU A 358 24.75 15.51 10.76
N LYS A 359 23.87 15.26 11.75
CA LYS A 359 24.11 14.26 12.80
C LYS A 359 24.22 12.85 12.21
N GLN A 360 23.33 12.48 11.28
CA GLN A 360 23.37 11.19 10.61
C GLN A 360 24.65 11.03 9.77
N GLN A 361 25.03 12.04 9.00
CA GLN A 361 26.24 11.98 8.18
C GLN A 361 27.53 11.86 9.01
N ARG A 362 27.61 12.54 10.17
CA ARG A 362 28.74 12.36 11.09
C ARG A 362 28.86 10.93 11.59
N SER A 363 27.74 10.31 11.99
CA SER A 363 27.74 8.92 12.46
C SER A 363 28.13 7.90 11.39
N LEU A 364 28.09 8.27 10.10
CA LEU A 364 28.53 7.43 8.99
C LEU A 364 30.01 7.64 8.61
N MET A 365 30.62 8.74 9.06
CA MET A 365 32.02 9.08 8.80
C MET A 365 32.97 8.71 9.95
N GLU A 366 32.42 8.43 11.15
CA GLU A 366 33.09 7.81 12.30
C GLU A 366 33.04 6.28 12.20
#